data_AF-A0A6A4DLL8-F1
#
_entry.id   AF-A0A6A4DLL8-F1
#
_cell.length_a   1.000
_cell.length_b   1.000
_cell.length_c   1.000
_cell.angle_alpha   90.00
_cell.angle_beta   90.00
_cell.angle_gamma   90.00
#
_symmetry.space_group_name_H-M   'P 1'
#
loop_
_entity.id
_entity.type
_entity.pdbx_description
1 polymer ?
#
loop_
_entity_poly.entity_id
_entity_poly.type
_entity_poly.pdbx_seq_one_letter_code
_entity_poly.pdbx_strand_id
1 'polypeptide(L)'
;MGAIKRLFLAAVKKGSVEMVKLLAEQVATGFDKALEVAVSNGHLNVVEVLLEICKAGKLKGTNLYYYIARAAAKAVSARKIEIAKLLAKNCRRYDGSKAMMEAVRLNDLESVKLFVTKSKRSSIGCGISYATRNSQTAIVNVLLEHSDQKTIQQALTFSSDKKTKVAKVLLEKSDPAACASIFTKAAADGRTGLMEQMLDTVDSCTLTRALATAVAAGKIDVVTVLLDACEKSSISFAIETAAFTGQVAVVELLRSKCTPSSIRSAVTRAKAAGHDEVVQLLQAKRARLG
;
A
#
# COMPACT_ATOMS: atom_id res chain seq x y z
N MET A 1 -30.58 -40.22 1.80
CA MET A 1 -30.13 -38.80 1.75
C MET A 1 -29.30 -38.41 0.50
N GLY A 2 -28.47 -39.29 -0.09
CA GLY A 2 -27.59 -38.90 -1.22
C GLY A 2 -28.29 -38.54 -2.54
N ALA A 3 -29.47 -39.10 -2.84
CA ALA A 3 -30.22 -38.78 -4.06
C ALA A 3 -30.85 -37.38 -4.00
N ILE A 4 -31.50 -37.02 -2.89
CA ILE A 4 -32.13 -35.72 -2.68
C ILE A 4 -31.08 -34.59 -2.76
N LYS A 5 -29.90 -34.77 -2.17
CA LYS A 5 -28.81 -33.79 -2.26
C LYS A 5 -28.32 -33.56 -3.70
N ARG A 6 -28.28 -34.62 -4.52
CA ARG A 6 -27.93 -34.51 -5.96
C ARG A 6 -29.03 -33.79 -6.75
N LEU A 7 -30.29 -34.11 -6.50
CA LEU A 7 -31.43 -33.42 -7.13
C LEU A 7 -31.48 -31.94 -6.75
N PHE A 8 -31.22 -31.62 -5.48
CA PHE A 8 -31.12 -30.25 -5.00
C PHE A 8 -30.02 -29.48 -5.72
N LEU A 9 -28.80 -30.01 -5.81
CA LEU A 9 -27.71 -29.36 -6.55
C LEU A 9 -28.00 -29.24 -8.05
N ALA A 10 -28.70 -30.21 -8.65
CA ALA A 10 -29.12 -30.13 -10.05
C ALA A 10 -30.16 -29.01 -10.28
N ALA A 11 -31.13 -28.87 -9.38
CA ALA A 11 -32.11 -27.78 -9.40
C ALA A 11 -31.42 -26.42 -9.29
N VAL A 12 -30.48 -26.30 -8.34
CA VAL A 12 -29.63 -25.10 -8.18
C VAL A 12 -28.85 -24.81 -9.46
N LYS A 13 -28.20 -25.82 -10.05
CA LYS A 13 -27.41 -25.66 -11.28
C LYS A 13 -28.29 -25.16 -12.45
N LYS A 14 -29.52 -25.68 -12.56
CA LYS A 14 -30.50 -25.28 -13.58
C LYS A 14 -31.16 -23.92 -13.32
N GLY A 15 -31.08 -23.39 -12.09
CA GLY A 15 -31.73 -22.12 -11.74
C GLY A 15 -33.21 -22.27 -11.35
N SER A 16 -33.70 -23.48 -11.07
CA SER A 16 -35.12 -23.72 -10.75
C SER A 16 -35.43 -23.36 -9.31
N VAL A 17 -36.05 -22.21 -9.11
CA VAL A 17 -36.36 -21.64 -7.78
C VAL A 17 -37.34 -22.52 -7.00
N GLU A 18 -38.38 -23.01 -7.66
CA GLU A 18 -39.45 -23.81 -7.06
C GLU A 18 -38.89 -25.14 -6.54
N MET A 19 -38.11 -25.83 -7.36
CA MET A 19 -37.48 -27.10 -6.95
C MET A 19 -36.45 -26.89 -5.85
N VAL A 20 -35.74 -25.76 -5.83
CA VAL A 20 -34.84 -25.41 -4.73
C VAL A 20 -35.62 -25.24 -3.42
N LYS A 21 -36.75 -24.52 -3.42
CA LYS A 21 -37.59 -24.35 -2.21
C LYS A 21 -38.11 -25.70 -1.68
N LEU A 22 -38.65 -26.54 -2.57
CA LEU A 22 -39.20 -27.85 -2.20
C LEU A 22 -38.15 -28.81 -1.64
N LEU A 23 -36.97 -28.85 -2.27
CA LEU A 23 -35.93 -29.80 -1.90
C LEU A 23 -35.08 -29.31 -0.71
N ALA A 24 -34.99 -28.01 -0.48
CA ALA A 24 -34.14 -27.44 0.57
C ALA A 24 -34.53 -27.89 1.98
N GLU A 25 -35.81 -28.10 2.26
CA GLU A 25 -36.29 -28.56 3.58
C GLU A 25 -35.87 -30.00 3.89
N GLN A 26 -35.57 -30.79 2.84
CA GLN A 26 -35.16 -32.18 2.95
C GLN A 26 -33.64 -32.36 2.99
N VAL A 27 -32.87 -31.27 2.88
CA VAL A 27 -31.41 -31.27 2.80
C VAL A 27 -30.82 -30.66 4.07
N ALA A 28 -30.11 -31.47 4.86
CA ALA A 28 -29.45 -30.98 6.06
C ALA A 28 -28.08 -30.30 5.79
N THR A 29 -27.41 -30.60 4.67
CA THR A 29 -26.04 -30.12 4.37
C THR A 29 -25.80 -29.87 2.88
N GLY A 30 -24.83 -29.01 2.54
CA GLY A 30 -24.42 -28.71 1.16
C GLY A 30 -24.93 -27.38 0.60
N PHE A 31 -25.48 -26.52 1.45
CA PHE A 31 -25.88 -25.15 1.08
C PHE A 31 -24.71 -24.27 0.69
N ASP A 32 -23.52 -24.52 1.24
CA ASP A 32 -22.27 -23.88 0.85
C ASP A 32 -21.97 -24.11 -0.64
N LYS A 33 -22.04 -25.37 -1.08
CA LYS A 33 -21.81 -25.73 -2.48
C LYS A 33 -22.94 -25.24 -3.37
N ALA A 34 -24.19 -25.34 -2.91
CA ALA A 34 -25.35 -24.82 -3.63
C ALA A 34 -25.21 -23.31 -3.89
N LEU A 35 -24.84 -22.54 -2.86
CA LEU A 35 -24.63 -21.10 -2.97
C LEU A 35 -23.51 -20.78 -3.98
N GLU A 36 -22.37 -21.47 -3.90
CA GLU A 36 -21.28 -21.29 -4.86
C GLU A 36 -21.68 -21.62 -6.30
N VAL A 37 -22.48 -22.68 -6.52
CA VAL A 37 -22.96 -23.07 -7.86
C VAL A 37 -23.96 -22.05 -8.39
N ALA A 38 -24.92 -21.62 -7.58
CA ALA A 38 -25.88 -20.58 -7.95
C ALA A 38 -25.17 -19.28 -8.35
N VAL A 39 -24.19 -18.86 -7.55
CA VAL A 39 -23.35 -17.68 -7.82
C VAL A 39 -22.59 -17.85 -9.14
N SER A 40 -21.92 -18.98 -9.34
CA SER A 40 -21.11 -19.24 -10.54
C SER A 40 -21.95 -19.20 -11.82
N ASN A 41 -23.18 -19.70 -11.75
CA ASN A 41 -24.11 -19.71 -12.88
C ASN A 41 -24.89 -18.39 -13.05
N GLY A 42 -24.77 -17.45 -12.12
CA GLY A 42 -25.47 -16.16 -12.20
C GLY A 42 -26.95 -16.21 -11.79
N HIS A 43 -27.37 -17.23 -11.07
CA HIS A 43 -28.77 -17.43 -10.69
C HIS A 43 -29.16 -16.61 -9.46
N LEU A 44 -29.36 -15.29 -9.64
CA LEU A 44 -29.67 -14.33 -8.57
C LEU A 44 -30.85 -14.77 -7.68
N ASN A 45 -31.96 -15.18 -8.30
CA ASN A 45 -33.18 -15.58 -7.57
C ASN A 45 -32.94 -16.85 -6.73
N VAL A 46 -32.10 -17.77 -7.22
CA VAL A 46 -31.71 -18.96 -6.44
C VAL A 46 -30.83 -18.57 -5.27
N VAL A 47 -29.88 -17.64 -5.46
CA VAL A 47 -29.06 -17.11 -4.37
C VAL A 47 -29.93 -16.47 -3.28
N GLU A 48 -30.89 -15.64 -3.66
CA GLU A 48 -31.83 -15.00 -2.72
C GLU A 48 -32.60 -16.05 -1.90
N VAL A 49 -33.20 -17.03 -2.56
CA VAL A 49 -33.94 -18.10 -1.88
C VAL A 49 -33.05 -18.93 -0.96
N LEU A 50 -31.82 -19.26 -1.38
CA LEU A 50 -30.88 -19.98 -0.53
C LEU A 50 -30.51 -19.17 0.73
N LEU A 51 -30.33 -17.85 0.61
CA LEU A 51 -30.06 -16.98 1.75
C LEU A 51 -31.24 -16.92 2.72
N GLU A 52 -32.47 -16.77 2.22
CA GLU A 52 -33.68 -16.74 3.05
C GLU A 52 -33.87 -18.04 3.84
N ILE A 53 -33.66 -19.19 3.19
CA ILE A 53 -33.73 -20.50 3.84
C ILE A 53 -32.68 -20.63 4.95
N CYS A 54 -31.46 -20.13 4.71
CA CYS A 54 -30.40 -20.17 5.71
C CYS A 54 -30.67 -19.23 6.90
N LYS A 55 -31.24 -18.05 6.66
CA LYS A 55 -31.61 -17.08 7.72
C LYS A 55 -32.74 -17.60 8.59
N ALA A 56 -33.68 -18.35 8.03
CA ALA A 56 -34.81 -18.93 8.75
C ALA A 56 -34.40 -19.99 9.79
N GLY A 57 -33.10 -20.26 9.98
CA GLY A 57 -32.61 -21.17 11.02
C GLY A 57 -32.94 -22.65 10.77
N LYS A 58 -33.42 -22.99 9.58
CA LYS A 58 -33.80 -24.36 9.20
C LYS A 58 -32.62 -25.34 9.14
N LEU A 59 -31.37 -24.85 9.29
CA LEU A 59 -30.14 -25.63 9.11
C LEU A 59 -29.28 -25.62 10.38
N LYS A 60 -29.22 -26.77 11.08
CA LYS A 60 -28.34 -26.96 12.25
C LYS A 60 -26.87 -27.01 11.82
N GLY A 61 -25.98 -26.30 12.52
CA GLY A 61 -24.52 -26.38 12.33
C GLY A 61 -23.93 -25.56 11.16
N THR A 62 -24.72 -24.67 10.56
CA THR A 62 -24.35 -23.94 9.33
C THR A 62 -23.79 -22.57 9.70
N ASN A 63 -22.49 -22.33 9.50
CA ASN A 63 -21.91 -20.98 9.64
C ASN A 63 -22.27 -20.12 8.41
N LEU A 64 -23.50 -19.62 8.39
CA LEU A 64 -24.06 -18.82 7.29
C LEU A 64 -23.12 -17.69 6.84
N TYR A 65 -22.49 -17.00 7.78
CA TYR A 65 -21.61 -15.86 7.52
C TYR A 65 -20.34 -16.25 6.77
N TYR A 66 -19.75 -17.40 7.14
CA TYR A 66 -18.61 -17.96 6.40
C TYR A 66 -18.97 -18.29 4.94
N TYR A 67 -20.16 -18.83 4.70
CA TYR A 67 -20.63 -19.15 3.34
C TYR A 67 -20.94 -17.90 2.53
N ILE A 68 -21.55 -16.88 3.14
CA ILE A 68 -21.78 -15.57 2.50
C ILE A 68 -20.44 -14.94 2.11
N ALA A 69 -19.44 -14.93 2.99
CA ALA A 69 -18.12 -14.38 2.71
C ALA A 69 -17.42 -15.08 1.53
N ARG A 70 -17.53 -16.42 1.46
CA ARG A 70 -17.00 -17.21 0.32
C ARG A 70 -17.76 -16.94 -0.98
N ALA A 71 -19.09 -16.95 -0.91
CA ALA A 71 -19.95 -16.67 -2.05
C ALA A 71 -19.73 -15.26 -2.59
N ALA A 72 -19.53 -14.28 -1.71
CA ALA A 72 -19.25 -12.89 -2.08
C ALA A 72 -17.95 -12.79 -2.89
N ALA A 73 -16.87 -13.42 -2.40
CA ALA A 73 -15.62 -13.48 -3.13
C ALA A 73 -15.77 -14.21 -4.48
N LYS A 74 -16.57 -15.29 -4.53
CA LYS A 74 -16.86 -15.99 -5.78
C LYS A 74 -17.64 -15.11 -6.76
N ALA A 75 -18.63 -14.36 -6.29
CA ALA A 75 -19.44 -13.46 -7.11
C ALA A 75 -18.57 -12.37 -7.76
N VAL A 76 -17.64 -11.78 -6.99
CA VAL A 76 -16.64 -10.84 -7.51
C VAL A 76 -15.76 -11.51 -8.57
N SER A 77 -15.17 -12.68 -8.27
CA SER A 77 -14.33 -13.40 -9.25
C SER A 77 -15.06 -13.80 -10.54
N ALA A 78 -16.37 -14.07 -10.45
CA ALA A 78 -17.22 -14.43 -11.57
C ALA A 78 -17.85 -13.20 -12.26
N ARG A 79 -17.50 -11.98 -11.84
CA ARG A 79 -18.02 -10.70 -12.33
C ARG A 79 -19.56 -10.61 -12.28
N LYS A 80 -20.16 -11.18 -11.24
CA LYS A 80 -21.62 -11.17 -11.01
C LYS A 80 -21.99 -10.05 -10.04
N ILE A 81 -21.96 -8.81 -10.51
CA ILE A 81 -22.10 -7.61 -9.67
C ILE A 81 -23.42 -7.57 -8.89
N GLU A 82 -24.55 -7.94 -9.51
CA GLU A 82 -25.85 -7.92 -8.82
C GLU A 82 -25.93 -8.96 -7.70
N ILE A 83 -25.33 -10.14 -7.91
CA ILE A 83 -25.19 -11.15 -6.85
C ILE A 83 -24.23 -10.67 -5.76
N ALA A 84 -23.12 -10.00 -6.13
CA ALA A 84 -22.21 -9.41 -5.16
C ALA A 84 -22.91 -8.36 -4.30
N LYS A 85 -23.73 -7.48 -4.89
CA LYS A 85 -24.56 -6.48 -4.20
C LYS A 85 -25.52 -7.14 -3.21
N LEU A 86 -26.21 -8.20 -3.64
CA LEU A 86 -27.09 -8.98 -2.76
C LEU A 86 -26.31 -9.57 -1.58
N LEU A 87 -25.16 -10.20 -1.83
CA LEU A 87 -24.35 -10.82 -0.79
C LEU A 87 -23.74 -9.79 0.17
N ALA A 88 -23.34 -8.62 -0.31
CA ALA A 88 -22.82 -7.53 0.52
C ALA A 88 -23.86 -7.00 1.52
N LYS A 89 -25.14 -6.92 1.12
CA LYS A 89 -26.26 -6.58 2.03
C LYS A 89 -26.42 -7.58 3.18
N ASN A 90 -26.00 -8.84 2.95
CA ASN A 90 -26.11 -9.93 3.92
C ASN A 90 -24.80 -10.21 4.69
N CYS A 91 -23.71 -9.48 4.39
CA CYS A 91 -22.43 -9.60 5.10
C CYS A 91 -22.51 -8.92 6.47
N ARG A 92 -21.97 -9.58 7.51
CA ARG A 92 -21.67 -8.93 8.79
C ARG A 92 -20.41 -8.08 8.69
N ARG A 93 -20.11 -7.38 9.78
CA ARG A 93 -18.84 -6.68 9.97
C ARG A 93 -17.70 -7.71 9.80
N TYR A 94 -16.80 -7.44 8.85
CA TYR A 94 -15.59 -8.21 8.49
C TYR A 94 -15.71 -9.32 7.45
N ASP A 95 -16.93 -9.75 7.08
CA ASP A 95 -17.16 -10.82 6.09
C ASP A 95 -16.72 -10.42 4.67
N GLY A 96 -16.65 -9.12 4.38
CA GLY A 96 -16.27 -8.59 3.07
C GLY A 96 -14.79 -8.71 2.74
N SER A 97 -13.93 -9.07 3.71
CA SER A 97 -12.47 -8.98 3.56
C SER A 97 -11.93 -9.78 2.36
N LYS A 98 -12.45 -11.00 2.14
CA LYS A 98 -12.02 -11.85 1.01
C LYS A 98 -12.52 -11.30 -0.33
N ALA A 99 -13.76 -10.83 -0.37
CA ALA A 99 -14.36 -10.27 -1.58
C ALA A 99 -13.71 -8.94 -1.98
N MET A 100 -13.41 -8.07 -1.01
CA MET A 100 -12.69 -6.82 -1.22
C MET A 100 -11.28 -7.09 -1.78
N MET A 101 -10.53 -8.01 -1.17
CA MET A 101 -9.19 -8.34 -1.67
C MET A 101 -9.24 -8.92 -3.10
N GLU A 102 -10.24 -9.73 -3.41
CA GLU A 102 -10.44 -10.23 -4.78
C GLU A 102 -10.77 -9.10 -5.76
N ALA A 103 -11.62 -8.15 -5.36
CA ALA A 103 -11.94 -6.97 -6.16
C ALA A 103 -10.68 -6.12 -6.44
N VAL A 104 -9.81 -5.93 -5.43
CA VAL A 104 -8.52 -5.24 -5.60
C VAL A 104 -7.63 -5.96 -6.62
N ARG A 105 -7.50 -7.30 -6.56
CA ARG A 105 -6.71 -8.07 -7.54
C ARG A 105 -7.22 -7.92 -8.96
N LEU A 106 -8.54 -7.87 -9.12
CA LEU A 106 -9.20 -7.71 -10.41
C LEU A 106 -9.26 -6.25 -10.89
N ASN A 107 -8.79 -5.30 -10.08
CA ASN A 107 -8.93 -3.86 -10.29
C ASN A 107 -10.40 -3.43 -10.47
N ASP A 108 -11.32 -4.08 -9.76
CA ASP A 108 -12.77 -3.81 -9.80
C ASP A 108 -13.15 -2.79 -8.72
N LEU A 109 -13.23 -1.52 -9.13
CA LEU A 109 -13.55 -0.40 -8.25
C LEU A 109 -14.95 -0.50 -7.62
N GLU A 110 -15.95 -0.99 -8.36
CA GLU A 110 -17.33 -1.07 -7.89
C GLU A 110 -17.44 -2.11 -6.75
N SER A 111 -16.84 -3.28 -6.95
CA SER A 111 -16.79 -4.31 -5.91
C SER A 111 -15.93 -3.89 -4.70
N VAL A 112 -14.85 -3.11 -4.90
CA VAL A 112 -14.09 -2.55 -3.77
C VAL A 112 -14.97 -1.64 -2.90
N LYS A 113 -15.69 -0.68 -3.50
CA LYS A 113 -16.60 0.22 -2.78
C LYS A 113 -17.67 -0.56 -2.01
N LEU A 114 -18.15 -1.65 -2.59
CA LEU A 114 -19.19 -2.48 -1.99
C LEU A 114 -18.72 -3.20 -0.71
N PHE A 115 -17.48 -3.72 -0.69
CA PHE A 115 -17.00 -4.57 0.41
C PHE A 115 -16.04 -3.88 1.39
N VAL A 116 -15.54 -2.66 1.10
CA VAL A 116 -14.59 -1.95 1.98
C VAL A 116 -15.15 -1.73 3.38
N THR A 117 -16.41 -1.28 3.50
CA THR A 117 -17.09 -1.03 4.79
C THR A 117 -17.38 -2.31 5.58
N LYS A 118 -17.33 -3.46 4.91
CA LYS A 118 -17.53 -4.80 5.50
C LYS A 118 -16.21 -5.54 5.71
N SER A 119 -15.07 -4.89 5.55
CA SER A 119 -13.74 -5.53 5.63
C SER A 119 -13.00 -5.20 6.92
N LYS A 120 -12.08 -6.07 7.33
CA LYS A 120 -11.17 -5.78 8.46
C LYS A 120 -10.17 -4.70 8.05
N ARG A 121 -9.76 -3.87 9.02
CA ARG A 121 -8.69 -2.86 8.81
C ARG A 121 -7.40 -3.49 8.28
N SER A 122 -7.00 -4.65 8.80
CA SER A 122 -5.83 -5.37 8.31
C SER A 122 -5.95 -5.76 6.83
N SER A 123 -7.14 -6.20 6.40
CA SER A 123 -7.40 -6.51 5.00
C SER A 123 -7.39 -5.27 4.12
N ILE A 124 -7.95 -4.15 4.58
CA ILE A 124 -7.87 -2.84 3.90
C ILE A 124 -6.41 -2.44 3.72
N GLY A 125 -5.56 -2.55 4.75
CA GLY A 125 -4.13 -2.25 4.65
C GLY A 125 -3.37 -3.15 3.66
N CYS A 126 -3.67 -4.46 3.65
CA CYS A 126 -3.13 -5.36 2.63
C CYS A 126 -3.62 -4.99 1.22
N GLY A 127 -4.88 -4.59 1.08
CA GLY A 127 -5.47 -4.11 -0.17
C GLY A 127 -4.79 -2.84 -0.68
N ILE A 128 -4.55 -1.85 0.18
CA ILE A 128 -3.82 -0.63 -0.17
C ILE A 128 -2.40 -0.97 -0.62
N SER A 129 -1.69 -1.81 0.14
CA SER A 129 -0.33 -2.23 -0.22
C SER A 129 -0.27 -2.88 -1.60
N TYR A 130 -1.25 -3.74 -1.92
CA TYR A 130 -1.36 -4.37 -3.24
C TYR A 130 -1.69 -3.35 -4.34
N ALA A 131 -2.69 -2.51 -4.11
CA ALA A 131 -3.12 -1.48 -5.05
C ALA A 131 -2.00 -0.48 -5.37
N THR A 132 -1.22 -0.09 -4.35
CA THR A 132 -0.05 0.79 -4.49
C THR A 132 1.03 0.17 -5.37
N ARG A 133 1.40 -1.09 -5.11
CA ARG A 133 2.39 -1.82 -5.93
C ARG A 133 1.93 -1.97 -7.39
N ASN A 134 0.63 -2.04 -7.62
CA ASN A 134 0.02 -2.21 -8.95
C ASN A 134 -0.47 -0.90 -9.60
N SER A 135 -0.16 0.28 -9.05
CA SER A 135 -0.58 1.58 -9.60
C SER A 135 -2.10 1.80 -9.70
N GLN A 136 -2.90 1.16 -8.85
CA GLN A 136 -4.36 1.26 -8.90
C GLN A 136 -4.87 2.51 -8.14
N THR A 137 -4.58 3.71 -8.64
CA THR A 137 -4.84 4.98 -7.92
C THR A 137 -6.29 5.16 -7.45
N ALA A 138 -7.27 4.80 -8.29
CA ALA A 138 -8.69 4.90 -7.91
C ALA A 138 -9.07 3.99 -6.74
N ILE A 139 -8.51 2.78 -6.69
CA ILE A 139 -8.72 1.84 -5.58
C ILE A 139 -8.00 2.32 -4.33
N VAL A 140 -6.76 2.82 -4.47
CA VAL A 140 -6.02 3.43 -3.35
C VAL A 140 -6.86 4.51 -2.69
N ASN A 141 -7.44 5.45 -3.45
CA ASN A 141 -8.30 6.51 -2.90
C ASN A 141 -9.45 5.97 -2.05
N VAL A 142 -10.23 5.02 -2.57
CA VAL A 142 -11.38 4.45 -1.84
C VAL A 142 -10.95 3.72 -0.57
N LEU A 143 -9.83 3.00 -0.62
CA LEU A 143 -9.33 2.28 0.55
C LEU A 143 -8.75 3.23 1.60
N LEU A 144 -8.14 4.35 1.20
CA LEU A 144 -7.59 5.34 2.11
C LEU A 144 -8.66 6.01 2.98
N GLU A 145 -9.85 6.27 2.42
CA GLU A 145 -11.02 6.79 3.16
C GLU A 145 -11.42 5.92 4.35
N HIS A 146 -11.01 4.65 4.38
CA HIS A 146 -11.34 3.66 5.40
C HIS A 146 -10.11 3.16 6.18
N SER A 147 -8.99 3.89 6.11
CA SER A 147 -7.71 3.50 6.70
C SER A 147 -7.24 4.46 7.80
N ASP A 148 -6.28 4.02 8.62
CA ASP A 148 -5.62 4.87 9.62
C ASP A 148 -4.26 5.38 9.11
N GLN A 149 -3.72 6.41 9.75
CA GLN A 149 -2.45 7.03 9.39
C GLN A 149 -1.28 6.03 9.35
N LYS A 150 -1.29 5.04 10.24
CA LYS A 150 -0.29 3.96 10.23
C LYS A 150 -0.33 3.17 8.93
N THR A 151 -1.51 2.87 8.41
CA THR A 151 -1.69 2.16 7.14
C THR A 151 -1.24 3.01 5.95
N ILE A 152 -1.51 4.32 5.96
CA ILE A 152 -1.08 5.26 4.92
C ILE A 152 0.46 5.31 4.85
N GLN A 153 1.12 5.45 6.01
CA GLN A 153 2.57 5.44 6.11
C GLN A 153 3.19 4.13 5.59
N GLN A 154 2.60 2.98 5.93
CA GLN A 154 3.02 1.69 5.40
C GLN A 154 2.84 1.60 3.87
N ALA A 155 1.77 2.18 3.32
CA ALA A 155 1.58 2.21 1.88
C ALA A 155 2.63 3.07 1.17
N LEU A 156 3.03 4.21 1.76
CA LEU A 156 4.09 5.08 1.23
C LEU A 156 5.44 4.39 1.16
N THR A 157 5.78 3.51 2.11
CA THR A 157 7.03 2.75 2.05
C THR A 157 7.06 1.74 0.91
N PHE A 158 5.90 1.24 0.48
CA PHE A 158 5.78 0.35 -0.68
C PHE A 158 5.54 1.05 -2.01
N SER A 159 5.37 2.38 -2.01
CA SER A 159 5.23 3.16 -3.24
C SER A 159 6.54 3.15 -4.02
N SER A 160 6.46 2.82 -5.31
CA SER A 160 7.62 2.87 -6.20
C SER A 160 7.88 4.31 -6.65
N ASP A 161 9.15 4.69 -6.73
CA ASP A 161 9.60 5.99 -7.20
C ASP A 161 9.10 6.33 -8.62
N LYS A 162 8.97 5.32 -9.49
CA LYS A 162 8.44 5.50 -10.85
C LYS A 162 6.94 5.84 -10.88
N LYS A 163 6.24 5.68 -9.75
CA LYS A 163 4.76 5.71 -9.65
C LYS A 163 4.28 6.94 -8.89
N THR A 164 4.69 8.10 -9.37
CA THR A 164 4.47 9.44 -8.79
C THR A 164 3.02 9.78 -8.46
N LYS A 165 2.03 9.27 -9.22
CA LYS A 165 0.60 9.53 -8.94
C LYS A 165 0.11 8.92 -7.63
N VAL A 166 0.54 7.69 -7.32
CA VAL A 166 0.11 7.00 -6.09
C VAL A 166 0.82 7.60 -4.87
N ALA A 167 2.12 7.89 -5.00
CA ALA A 167 2.87 8.59 -3.97
C ALA A 167 2.21 9.93 -3.59
N LYS A 168 1.86 10.75 -4.59
CA LYS A 168 1.17 12.03 -4.38
C LYS A 168 -0.13 11.88 -3.60
N VAL A 169 -1.00 10.96 -4.02
CA VAL A 169 -2.28 10.68 -3.33
C VAL A 169 -2.07 10.27 -1.88
N LEU A 170 -1.06 9.43 -1.62
CA LEU A 170 -0.75 8.98 -0.27
C LEU A 170 -0.18 10.11 0.60
N LEU A 171 0.64 10.99 0.03
CA LEU A 171 1.18 12.17 0.70
C LEU A 171 0.07 13.17 1.06
N GLU A 172 -0.86 13.43 0.14
CA GLU A 172 -2.02 14.31 0.36
C GLU A 172 -2.93 13.84 1.51
N LYS A 173 -2.91 12.54 1.84
CA LYS A 173 -3.71 11.95 2.92
C LYS A 173 -2.90 11.68 4.19
N SER A 174 -1.58 11.87 4.17
CA SER A 174 -0.71 11.64 5.31
C SER A 174 -0.63 12.85 6.22
N ASP A 175 -0.47 12.62 7.52
CA ASP A 175 -0.23 13.71 8.47
C ASP A 175 1.14 14.39 8.18
N PRO A 176 1.23 15.73 8.24
CA PRO A 176 2.49 16.45 8.03
C PRO A 176 3.63 16.00 8.95
N ALA A 177 3.31 15.62 10.20
CA ALA A 177 4.31 15.12 11.15
C ALA A 177 4.96 13.81 10.71
N ALA A 178 4.27 12.99 9.91
CA ALA A 178 4.80 11.75 9.37
C ALA A 178 5.72 11.97 8.17
N CYS A 179 5.53 13.07 7.43
CA CYS A 179 6.32 13.40 6.24
C CYS A 179 7.82 13.47 6.55
N ALA A 180 8.21 13.99 7.71
CA ALA A 180 9.63 14.09 8.10
C ALA A 180 10.32 12.70 8.22
N SER A 181 9.61 11.71 8.76
CA SER A 181 10.11 10.34 8.89
C SER A 181 10.17 9.66 7.52
N ILE A 182 9.10 9.80 6.73
CA ILE A 182 8.99 9.23 5.38
C ILE A 182 10.08 9.80 4.48
N PHE A 183 10.32 11.11 4.51
CA PHE A 183 11.32 11.78 3.71
C PHE A 183 12.74 11.31 4.03
N THR A 184 13.07 11.21 5.33
CA THR A 184 14.39 10.71 5.74
C THR A 184 14.59 9.24 5.35
N LYS A 185 13.53 8.43 5.44
CA LYS A 185 13.58 7.04 4.99
C LYS A 185 13.73 6.94 3.47
N ALA A 186 13.06 7.82 2.71
CA ALA A 186 13.22 7.92 1.26
C ALA A 186 14.68 8.25 0.88
N ALA A 187 15.31 9.19 1.60
CA ALA A 187 16.72 9.54 1.41
C ALA A 187 17.65 8.35 1.69
N ALA A 188 17.43 7.61 2.78
CA ALA A 188 18.20 6.41 3.10
C ALA A 188 18.04 5.31 2.04
N ASP A 189 16.83 5.16 1.48
CA ASP A 189 16.51 4.15 0.48
C ASP A 189 16.90 4.55 -0.96
N GLY A 190 17.30 5.80 -1.20
CA GLY A 190 17.61 6.30 -2.54
C GLY A 190 16.40 6.64 -3.41
N ARG A 191 15.25 6.96 -2.79
CA ARG A 191 13.97 7.21 -3.47
C ARG A 191 13.83 8.68 -3.87
N THR A 192 14.60 9.11 -4.86
CA THR A 192 14.67 10.51 -5.32
C THR A 192 13.35 11.03 -5.86
N GLY A 193 12.58 10.21 -6.60
CA GLY A 193 11.29 10.63 -7.15
C GLY A 193 10.23 10.94 -6.08
N LEU A 194 10.21 10.17 -4.99
CA LEU A 194 9.37 10.46 -3.82
C LEU A 194 9.86 11.72 -3.09
N MET A 195 11.18 11.92 -2.99
CA MET A 195 11.74 13.09 -2.33
C MET A 195 11.39 14.38 -3.08
N GLU A 196 11.51 14.41 -4.40
CA GLU A 196 11.13 15.57 -5.23
C GLU A 196 9.68 16.00 -4.98
N GLN A 197 8.76 15.05 -4.78
CA GLN A 197 7.36 15.37 -4.47
C GLN A 197 7.14 15.96 -3.08
N MET A 198 8.10 15.81 -2.18
CA MET A 198 8.00 16.19 -0.77
C MET A 198 8.85 17.42 -0.43
N LEU A 199 9.75 17.87 -1.31
CA LEU A 199 10.70 18.95 -1.02
C LEU A 199 10.03 20.22 -0.46
N ASP A 200 8.89 20.61 -1.03
CA ASP A 200 8.15 21.82 -0.61
C ASP A 200 7.34 21.65 0.69
N THR A 201 7.27 20.43 1.22
CA THR A 201 6.44 20.09 2.39
C THR A 201 7.23 19.80 3.66
N VAL A 202 8.55 19.70 3.56
CA VAL A 202 9.45 19.39 4.67
C VAL A 202 10.19 20.63 5.17
N ASP A 203 10.49 20.64 6.47
CA ASP A 203 11.27 21.73 7.07
C ASP A 203 12.79 21.58 6.86
N SER A 204 13.52 22.67 7.13
CA SER A 204 14.98 22.75 7.02
C SER A 204 15.71 21.71 7.90
N CYS A 205 15.14 21.38 9.07
CA CYS A 205 15.68 20.36 9.98
C CYS A 205 15.62 18.96 9.33
N THR A 206 14.50 18.64 8.68
CA THR A 206 14.29 17.38 7.97
C THR A 206 15.20 17.26 6.76
N LEU A 207 15.35 18.34 5.97
CA LEU A 207 16.31 18.41 4.87
C LEU A 207 17.74 18.13 5.34
N THR A 208 18.16 18.80 6.43
CA THR A 208 19.49 18.61 7.01
C THR A 208 19.74 17.16 7.42
N ARG A 209 18.77 16.52 8.09
CA ARG A 209 18.88 15.12 8.54
C ARG A 209 18.88 14.14 7.37
N ALA A 210 18.06 14.37 6.36
CA ALA A 210 18.03 13.56 5.14
C ALA A 210 19.35 13.67 4.36
N LEU A 211 19.89 14.89 4.22
CA LEU A 211 21.17 15.14 3.57
C LEU A 211 22.31 14.42 4.31
N ALA A 212 22.40 14.57 5.63
CA ALA A 212 23.41 13.88 6.43
C ALA A 212 23.32 12.35 6.29
N THR A 213 22.10 11.81 6.26
CA THR A 213 21.85 10.36 6.06
C THR A 213 22.33 9.90 4.68
N ALA A 214 21.99 10.65 3.62
CA ALA A 214 22.40 10.34 2.25
C ALA A 214 23.92 10.42 2.07
N VAL A 215 24.55 11.44 2.66
CA VAL A 215 26.00 11.63 2.68
C VAL A 215 26.69 10.46 3.37
N ALA A 216 26.26 10.11 4.58
CA ALA A 216 26.86 9.00 5.33
C ALA A 216 26.77 7.67 4.56
N ALA A 217 25.68 7.47 3.80
CA ALA A 217 25.46 6.31 2.96
C ALA A 217 26.10 6.39 1.55
N GLY A 218 26.77 7.49 1.20
CA GLY A 218 27.40 7.68 -0.12
C GLY A 218 26.41 7.79 -1.29
N LYS A 219 25.16 8.18 -1.04
CA LYS A 219 24.10 8.24 -2.07
C LYS A 219 24.15 9.55 -2.87
N ILE A 220 25.06 9.63 -3.83
CA ILE A 220 25.32 10.83 -4.66
C ILE A 220 24.05 11.40 -5.31
N ASP A 221 23.19 10.55 -5.88
CA ASP A 221 21.96 10.99 -6.54
C ASP A 221 21.02 11.72 -5.57
N VAL A 222 20.88 11.21 -4.35
CA VAL A 222 20.07 11.82 -3.29
C VAL A 222 20.68 13.13 -2.81
N VAL A 223 22.01 13.16 -2.62
CA VAL A 223 22.73 14.39 -2.25
C VAL A 223 22.48 15.47 -3.30
N THR A 224 22.54 15.12 -4.58
CA THR A 224 22.31 16.05 -5.69
C THR A 224 20.90 16.64 -5.66
N VAL A 225 19.87 15.81 -5.45
CA VAL A 225 18.47 16.26 -5.35
C VAL A 225 18.26 17.20 -4.14
N LEU A 226 18.94 16.93 -3.02
CA LEU A 226 18.77 17.72 -1.80
C LEU A 226 19.53 19.04 -1.80
N LEU A 227 20.62 19.15 -2.56
CA LEU A 227 21.58 20.25 -2.47
C LEU A 227 20.94 21.61 -2.74
N ASP A 228 20.03 21.70 -3.71
CA ASP A 228 19.41 22.97 -4.11
C ASP A 228 18.32 23.43 -3.13
N ALA A 229 17.76 22.51 -2.34
CA ALA A 229 16.76 22.81 -1.31
C ALA A 229 17.38 23.11 0.07
N CYS A 230 18.66 22.79 0.27
CA CYS A 230 19.32 22.90 1.57
C CYS A 230 19.94 24.28 1.81
N GLU A 231 19.90 24.72 3.07
CA GLU A 231 20.60 25.92 3.51
C GLU A 231 22.12 25.70 3.60
N LYS A 232 22.88 26.80 3.61
CA LYS A 232 24.35 26.77 3.74
C LYS A 232 24.84 26.06 5.01
N SER A 233 24.06 26.15 6.10
CA SER A 233 24.31 25.47 7.37
C SER A 233 24.24 23.94 7.20
N SER A 234 23.21 23.44 6.52
CA SER A 234 23.04 22.03 6.19
C SER A 234 24.17 21.50 5.30
N ILE A 235 24.58 22.28 4.29
CA ILE A 235 25.72 21.94 3.42
C ILE A 235 27.03 21.88 4.21
N SER A 236 27.23 22.80 5.16
CA SER A 236 28.40 22.80 6.04
C SER A 236 28.44 21.55 6.93
N PHE A 237 27.30 21.14 7.49
CA PHE A 237 27.19 19.89 8.25
C PHE A 237 27.41 18.64 7.35
N ALA A 238 26.92 18.69 6.12
CA ALA A 238 27.07 17.62 5.15
C ALA A 238 28.54 17.39 4.74
N ILE A 239 29.32 18.43 4.46
CA ILE A 239 30.75 18.27 4.12
C ILE A 239 31.56 17.73 5.30
N GLU A 240 31.25 18.16 6.53
CA GLU A 240 31.87 17.60 7.73
C GLU A 240 31.55 16.12 7.90
N THR A 241 30.29 15.74 7.66
CA THR A 241 29.85 14.34 7.71
C THR A 241 30.54 13.51 6.64
N ALA A 242 30.56 13.98 5.38
CA ALA A 242 31.23 13.30 4.27
C ALA A 242 32.72 13.07 4.55
N ALA A 243 33.36 14.07 5.16
CA ALA A 243 34.77 14.01 5.50
C ALA A 243 35.05 13.06 6.66
N PHE A 244 34.17 13.02 7.66
CA PHE A 244 34.24 12.08 8.77
C PHE A 244 33.98 10.63 8.34
N THR A 245 33.14 10.40 7.33
CA THR A 245 32.80 9.05 6.84
C THR A 245 33.65 8.58 5.66
N GLY A 246 34.57 9.41 5.16
CA GLY A 246 35.49 9.04 4.07
C GLY A 246 34.83 9.02 2.68
N GLN A 247 33.73 9.75 2.48
CA GLN A 247 32.94 9.71 1.25
C GLN A 247 33.53 10.65 0.17
N VAL A 248 34.65 10.26 -0.45
CA VAL A 248 35.45 11.08 -1.38
C VAL A 248 34.60 11.74 -2.48
N ALA A 249 33.76 10.97 -3.20
CA ALA A 249 32.92 11.49 -4.27
C ALA A 249 31.88 12.54 -3.78
N VAL A 250 31.34 12.36 -2.57
CA VAL A 250 30.43 13.33 -1.96
C VAL A 250 31.18 14.60 -1.59
N VAL A 251 32.41 14.47 -1.06
CA VAL A 251 33.26 15.62 -0.73
C VAL A 251 33.56 16.43 -1.99
N GLU A 252 33.91 15.79 -3.12
CA GLU A 252 34.12 16.47 -4.41
C GLU A 252 32.90 17.29 -4.83
N LEU A 253 31.71 16.68 -4.77
CA LEU A 253 30.46 17.32 -5.12
C LEU A 253 30.17 18.55 -4.23
N LEU A 254 30.29 18.39 -2.91
CA LEU A 254 29.94 19.41 -1.92
C LEU A 254 30.97 20.54 -1.83
N ARG A 255 32.26 20.27 -2.10
CA ARG A 255 33.37 21.22 -1.89
C ARG A 255 33.12 22.58 -2.55
N SER A 256 32.52 22.57 -3.74
CA SER A 256 32.25 23.78 -4.53
C SER A 256 31.20 24.72 -3.89
N LYS A 257 30.34 24.20 -3.01
CA LYS A 257 29.24 24.91 -2.35
C LYS A 257 29.58 25.31 -0.90
N CYS A 258 30.73 24.89 -0.39
CA CYS A 258 31.14 25.07 1.00
C CYS A 258 31.88 26.40 1.23
N THR A 259 31.77 26.92 2.46
CA THR A 259 32.54 28.07 2.94
C THR A 259 33.96 27.66 3.36
N PRO A 260 34.93 28.58 3.42
CA PRO A 260 36.27 28.27 3.92
C PRO A 260 36.28 27.71 5.36
N SER A 261 35.34 28.14 6.21
CA SER A 261 35.22 27.64 7.59
C SER A 261 34.75 26.18 7.64
N SER A 262 33.76 25.81 6.83
CA SER A 262 33.27 24.43 6.75
C SER A 262 34.32 23.48 6.16
N ILE A 263 35.08 23.91 5.15
CA ILE A 263 36.22 23.13 4.63
C ILE A 263 37.26 22.88 5.72
N ARG A 264 37.61 23.88 6.53
CA ARG A 264 38.57 23.71 7.63
C ARG A 264 38.07 22.70 8.67
N SER A 265 36.80 22.78 9.05
CA SER A 265 36.17 21.84 9.98
C SER A 265 36.18 20.41 9.42
N ALA A 266 35.80 20.25 8.15
CA ALA A 266 35.81 18.97 7.44
C ALA A 266 37.22 18.34 7.38
N VAL A 267 38.27 19.14 7.15
CA VAL A 267 39.66 18.66 7.21
C VAL A 267 40.00 18.11 8.60
N THR A 268 39.63 18.81 9.67
CA THR A 268 39.84 18.34 11.04
C THR A 268 39.12 17.01 11.30
N ARG A 269 37.87 16.88 10.83
CA ARG A 269 37.07 15.65 10.94
C ARG A 269 37.68 14.48 10.17
N ALA A 270 38.11 14.70 8.92
CA ALA A 270 38.76 13.67 8.10
C ALA A 270 40.08 13.19 8.72
N LYS A 271 40.90 14.10 9.25
CA LYS A 271 42.13 13.75 9.97
C LYS A 271 41.86 12.90 11.20
N ALA A 272 40.88 13.30 12.01
CA ALA A 272 40.48 12.55 13.20
C ALA A 272 39.96 11.15 12.87
N ALA A 273 39.34 10.96 11.70
CA ALA A 273 38.83 9.69 11.21
C ALA A 273 39.86 8.86 10.40
N GLY A 274 41.05 9.41 10.10
CA GLY A 274 42.08 8.71 9.32
C GLY A 274 41.83 8.66 7.81
N HIS A 275 41.03 9.58 7.27
CA HIS A 275 40.69 9.64 5.83
C HIS A 275 41.64 10.57 5.06
N ASP A 276 42.89 10.15 4.88
CA ASP A 276 43.96 10.96 4.27
C ASP A 276 43.64 11.43 2.85
N GLU A 277 43.00 10.58 2.03
CA GLU A 277 42.57 10.95 0.67
C GLU A 277 41.60 12.15 0.69
N VAL A 278 40.66 12.17 1.62
CA VAL A 278 39.73 13.30 1.80
C VAL A 278 40.46 14.55 2.28
N VAL A 279 41.45 14.41 3.17
CA VAL A 279 42.27 15.54 3.63
C VAL A 279 43.01 16.18 2.46
N GLN A 280 43.66 15.38 1.62
CA GLN A 280 44.34 15.85 0.42
C GLN A 280 43.35 16.55 -0.52
N LEU A 281 42.18 15.95 -0.74
CA LEU A 281 41.15 16.49 -1.60
C LEU A 281 40.60 17.83 -1.11
N LEU A 282 40.37 17.99 0.19
CA LEU A 282 39.89 19.25 0.77
C LEU A 282 40.96 20.35 0.78
N GLN A 283 42.24 19.99 0.93
CA GLN A 283 43.36 20.93 0.96
C GLN A 283 43.88 21.32 -0.43
N ALA A 284 43.61 20.51 -1.46
CA ALA A 284 44.01 20.81 -2.83
C ALA A 284 43.39 22.14 -3.28
N LYS A 285 44.22 23.08 -3.76
CA LYS A 285 43.74 24.31 -4.40
C LYS A 285 42.85 23.94 -5.59
N ARG A 286 41.71 24.64 -5.78
CA ARG A 286 40.86 24.48 -6.97
C ARG A 286 41.74 24.60 -8.22
N ALA A 287 41.92 23.51 -8.98
CA ALA A 287 42.25 23.65 -10.39
C ALA A 287 41.03 24.31 -11.04
N ARG A 288 41.17 25.57 -11.44
CA ARG A 288 40.15 26.26 -12.24
C ARG A 288 40.09 25.52 -13.58
N LEU A 289 39.13 24.62 -13.74
CA LEU A 289 38.65 24.27 -15.07
C LEU A 289 37.76 25.44 -15.48
N GLY A 290 38.17 26.09 -16.58
CA GLY A 290 37.63 27.34 -17.12
C GLY A 290 36.20 27.23 -17.61
#